data_AF-A0A1Y1XNK0-F1
#
_entry.id   AF-A0A1Y1XNK0-F1
#
_cell.length_a   1.000
_cell.length_b   1.000
_cell.length_c   1.000
_cell.angle_alpha   90.00
_cell.angle_beta   90.00
_cell.angle_gamma   90.00
#
_symmetry.space_group_name_H-M   'P 1'
#
loop_
_entity.id
_entity.type
_entity.pdbx_description
1 polymer ?
#
loop_
_entity_poly.entity_id
_entity_poly.type
_entity_poly.pdbx_seq_one_letter_code
_entity_poly.pdbx_strand_id
1 'polypeptide(L)'
;MSNGTDSSPPHSLGKGKGKDEHESRKGEETPVRKSQKEMTKAERRALQEKQRAEKEAMKANSAQQKAKGGSANAAKPTPTKPMVNATPQPKTKSINSKEDKKPKQLGLFAHLEESKGPSGVTAPKELHPAIMSLGLQFSEFQISGSNARALATLNAFKKVIRDYQTPPHTTLTRNLQHYLNPQIAYLVNMRPLSVSMGNAIRYLKYEISILSIDLPDEDAKALLIERIDQFIRDRITVADKMIVDFGLNKIQNNDVILTYACSSIVQSLLLEAHTKGISFRVIVVDSRPKLEGITLMKRLTQAGIKCTYVLINAVGFVIKEVSKVFLGAHGMFSNGAMLSRAGTAIVAMMANHQKIPVIVCCETYKFSDRVQLDSFVYNEIGDVEEVASADRPSASGNIKPTRTQHSTLSDWKAIPDLRLLNLLYDLTPSEFITVVISEVGMIPCTSVPVVLREYRPMVQ
;
A
#
# COMPACT_ATOMS: atom_id res chain seq x y z
N MET A 1 -49.62 43.77 4.62
CA MET A 1 -49.90 44.40 5.92
C MET A 1 -48.55 44.78 6.51
N SER A 2 -48.10 46.03 6.27
CA SER A 2 -48.00 47.13 7.26
C SER A 2 -46.95 46.83 8.34
N ASN A 3 -45.93 47.62 8.66
CA ASN A 3 -45.57 49.02 8.38
C ASN A 3 -44.06 49.19 8.60
N GLY A 4 -43.46 50.20 7.98
CA GLY A 4 -42.18 50.77 8.39
C GLY A 4 -42.36 52.00 9.30
N THR A 5 -41.24 52.47 9.86
CA THR A 5 -40.91 53.84 10.33
C THR A 5 -39.54 53.76 11.02
N ASP A 6 -38.67 54.75 11.15
CA ASP A 6 -38.39 56.05 10.51
C ASP A 6 -37.13 56.62 11.23
N SER A 7 -36.52 57.66 10.64
CA SER A 7 -35.76 58.75 11.28
C SER A 7 -34.23 58.66 11.50
N SER A 8 -33.56 59.69 10.96
CA SER A 8 -32.18 60.16 11.17
C SER A 8 -32.23 61.53 11.93
N PRO A 9 -31.17 62.37 11.94
CA PRO A 9 -29.88 62.40 12.67
C PRO A 9 -29.84 63.60 13.68
N PRO A 10 -28.68 64.14 14.19
CA PRO A 10 -27.91 65.17 13.41
C PRO A 10 -26.41 65.50 13.82
N HIS A 11 -25.77 66.38 13.02
CA HIS A 11 -24.73 67.44 13.30
C HIS A 11 -23.38 67.10 13.99
N SER A 12 -22.24 67.83 13.88
CA SER A 12 -21.48 68.68 12.92
C SER A 12 -20.38 69.40 13.74
N LEU A 13 -19.17 69.68 13.20
CA LEU A 13 -18.35 70.90 13.39
C LEU A 13 -16.87 70.71 13.00
N GLY A 14 -16.28 71.72 12.35
CA GLY A 14 -14.87 71.76 11.94
C GLY A 14 -14.10 73.00 12.44
N LYS A 15 -12.82 73.11 12.06
CA LYS A 15 -11.84 74.25 12.02
C LYS A 15 -10.42 73.62 12.05
N GLY A 16 -9.32 74.10 11.45
CA GLY A 16 -8.97 75.25 10.61
C GLY A 16 -7.41 75.37 10.53
N LYS A 17 -6.90 75.68 9.32
CA LYS A 17 -5.63 76.35 8.89
C LYS A 17 -4.28 76.20 9.64
N GLY A 18 -3.22 76.00 8.84
CA GLY A 18 -1.84 76.46 9.09
C GLY A 18 -0.87 76.05 7.96
N LYS A 19 -0.30 77.02 7.22
CA LYS A 19 0.82 76.86 6.27
C LYS A 19 2.12 77.15 7.02
N ASP A 20 3.20 76.44 6.72
CA ASP A 20 4.57 76.98 6.74
C ASP A 20 5.49 76.13 5.84
N GLU A 21 6.31 76.83 5.07
CA GLU A 21 7.37 76.30 4.20
C GLU A 21 8.64 76.06 5.02
N HIS A 22 9.32 74.92 4.82
CA HIS A 22 10.77 74.86 5.01
C HIS A 22 11.42 73.75 4.17
N GLU A 23 12.33 74.18 3.30
CA GLU A 23 13.24 73.35 2.52
C GLU A 23 14.34 72.79 3.45
N SER A 24 14.68 71.49 3.36
CA SER A 24 16.07 70.95 3.29
C SER A 24 16.22 69.45 3.65
N ARG A 25 16.81 68.73 2.68
CA ARG A 25 17.82 67.64 2.74
C ARG A 25 17.61 66.36 3.59
N LYS A 26 17.50 65.26 2.81
CA LYS A 26 18.17 63.94 2.92
C LYS A 26 17.98 63.11 4.20
N GLY A 27 17.23 62.03 4.05
CA GLY A 27 17.41 60.76 4.76
C GLY A 27 17.10 59.60 3.81
N GLU A 28 18.06 58.68 3.63
CA GLU A 28 17.91 57.45 2.86
C GLU A 28 16.90 56.51 3.55
N GLU A 29 15.77 56.23 2.91
CA GLU A 29 14.91 55.09 3.27
C GLU A 29 15.25 53.88 2.39
N THR A 30 15.80 52.84 3.00
CA THR A 30 15.87 51.48 2.45
C THR A 30 14.47 50.97 2.11
N PRO A 31 14.19 50.48 0.88
CA PRO A 31 12.86 50.02 0.53
C PRO A 31 12.53 48.69 1.22
N VAL A 32 11.45 48.71 2.00
CA VAL A 32 10.83 47.53 2.64
C VAL A 32 10.42 46.52 1.56
N ARG A 33 10.98 45.30 1.63
CA ARG A 33 10.64 44.17 0.73
C ARG A 33 9.22 43.68 1.01
N LYS A 34 8.27 43.93 0.11
CA LYS A 34 6.91 43.34 0.16
C LYS A 34 6.97 41.82 0.04
N SER A 35 6.10 41.13 0.80
CA SER A 35 6.02 39.66 0.79
C SER A 35 5.46 39.15 -0.55
N GLN A 36 5.87 37.96 -0.99
CA GLN A 36 5.50 37.42 -2.31
C GLN A 36 3.99 37.31 -2.54
N LYS A 37 3.16 37.29 -1.49
CA LYS A 37 1.69 37.20 -1.59
C LYS A 37 1.02 38.50 -2.07
N GLU A 38 1.68 39.65 -1.98
CA GLU A 38 1.11 40.97 -2.33
C GLU A 38 1.53 41.49 -3.72
N MET A 39 2.44 40.80 -4.41
CA MET A 39 2.94 41.21 -5.71
C MET A 39 1.99 40.86 -6.85
N THR A 40 1.84 41.78 -7.79
CA THR A 40 1.11 41.56 -9.04
C THR A 40 1.83 40.54 -9.94
N LYS A 41 1.11 39.92 -10.88
CA LYS A 41 1.66 38.90 -11.79
C LYS A 41 2.81 39.43 -12.66
N ALA A 42 2.80 40.72 -12.99
CA ALA A 42 3.86 41.39 -13.75
C ALA A 42 5.14 41.55 -12.92
N GLU A 43 5.03 41.97 -11.66
CA GLU A 43 6.17 42.12 -10.75
C GLU A 43 6.85 40.78 -10.44
N ARG A 44 6.08 39.69 -10.29
CA ARG A 44 6.64 38.35 -10.10
C ARG A 44 7.45 37.86 -11.31
N ARG A 45 7.01 38.18 -12.54
CA ARG A 45 7.76 37.84 -13.76
C ARG A 45 9.06 38.64 -13.86
N ALA A 46 9.01 39.94 -13.62
CA ALA A 46 10.20 40.79 -13.64
C ALA A 46 11.25 40.35 -12.59
N LEU A 47 10.81 39.95 -11.39
CA LEU A 47 11.71 39.43 -10.36
C LEU A 47 12.35 38.09 -10.77
N GLN A 48 11.59 37.23 -11.44
CA GLN A 48 12.08 35.92 -11.91
C GLN A 48 13.07 36.07 -13.07
N GLU A 49 12.85 37.01 -13.98
CA GLU A 49 13.79 37.34 -15.07
C GLU A 49 15.09 37.96 -14.52
N LYS A 50 14.98 38.87 -13.55
CA LYS A 50 16.15 39.46 -12.88
C LYS A 50 17.01 38.40 -12.16
N GLN A 51 16.38 37.44 -11.48
CA GLN A 51 17.08 36.32 -10.84
C GLN A 51 17.72 35.34 -11.83
N ARG A 52 17.16 35.18 -13.04
CA ARG A 52 17.81 34.39 -14.10
C ARG A 52 19.03 35.11 -14.64
N ALA A 53 18.92 36.41 -14.92
CA ALA A 53 20.04 37.22 -15.39
C ALA A 53 21.21 37.25 -14.38
N GLU A 54 20.92 37.35 -13.08
CA GLU A 54 21.95 37.29 -12.02
C GLU A 54 22.63 35.92 -11.94
N LYS A 55 21.89 34.81 -12.10
CA LYS A 55 22.46 33.45 -12.15
C LYS A 55 23.31 33.20 -13.39
N GLU A 56 22.94 33.77 -14.54
CA GLU A 56 23.73 33.69 -15.76
C GLU A 56 25.02 34.52 -15.65
N ALA A 57 24.97 35.71 -15.03
CA ALA A 57 26.15 36.50 -14.75
C ALA A 57 27.13 35.79 -13.78
N MET A 58 26.62 35.08 -12.76
CA MET A 58 27.46 34.27 -11.85
C MET A 58 28.10 33.06 -12.53
N LYS A 59 27.44 32.45 -13.52
CA LYS A 59 28.01 31.36 -14.33
C LYS A 59 29.09 31.85 -15.30
N ALA A 60 28.97 33.07 -15.81
CA ALA A 60 30.00 33.67 -16.67
C ALA A 60 31.30 33.98 -15.90
N ASN A 61 31.21 34.45 -14.65
CA ASN A 61 32.38 34.76 -13.83
C ASN A 61 33.15 33.52 -13.32
N SER A 62 32.50 32.36 -13.20
CA SER A 62 33.18 31.11 -12.78
C SER A 62 33.93 30.41 -13.93
N ALA A 63 33.63 30.77 -15.19
CA ALA A 63 34.32 30.23 -16.37
C ALA A 63 35.63 30.96 -16.73
N GLN A 64 35.87 32.17 -16.19
CA GLN A 64 37.09 32.96 -16.46
C GLN A 64 38.25 32.71 -15.48
N GLN A 65 38.07 31.92 -14.41
CA GLN A 65 39.15 31.55 -13.47
C GLN A 65 39.84 30.20 -13.74
N LYS A 66 39.40 29.43 -14.74
CA LYS A 66 40.01 28.13 -15.11
C LYS A 66 40.90 28.15 -16.36
N ALA A 67 41.15 29.32 -16.94
CA ALA A 67 41.97 29.48 -18.14
C ALA A 67 43.08 30.53 -17.93
N LYS A 68 43.99 30.32 -16.98
CA LYS A 68 45.31 30.97 -16.89
C LYS A 68 46.19 30.21 -15.90
N GLY A 69 47.19 29.49 -16.41
CA GLY A 69 48.25 28.90 -15.57
C GLY A 69 48.86 27.62 -16.13
N GLY A 70 49.63 27.73 -17.22
CA GLY A 70 50.50 26.66 -17.72
C GLY A 70 51.97 27.07 -17.71
N SER A 71 52.76 26.29 -16.97
CA SER A 71 54.19 25.95 -17.08
C SER A 71 55.32 26.97 -16.83
N ALA A 72 56.17 26.66 -15.82
CA ALA A 72 57.63 26.82 -15.86
C ALA A 72 58.32 25.93 -14.79
N ASN A 73 59.34 25.18 -15.19
CA ASN A 73 60.20 24.30 -14.38
C ASN A 73 61.44 25.05 -13.85
N ALA A 74 61.87 24.81 -12.60
CA ALA A 74 63.30 24.70 -12.20
C ALA A 74 63.47 24.33 -10.69
N ALA A 75 64.13 23.17 -10.43
CA ALA A 75 65.08 22.76 -9.35
C ALA A 75 64.95 23.31 -7.90
N LYS A 76 65.21 22.63 -6.75
CA LYS A 76 65.58 21.29 -6.18
C LYS A 76 65.77 21.56 -4.64
N PRO A 77 66.12 20.65 -3.69
CA PRO A 77 66.21 19.17 -3.67
C PRO A 77 65.52 18.49 -2.44
N THR A 78 65.34 17.16 -2.54
CA THR A 78 64.95 16.21 -1.50
C THR A 78 66.17 15.47 -0.91
N PRO A 79 66.13 15.00 0.36
CA PRO A 79 67.14 14.08 0.88
C PRO A 79 66.79 12.60 0.62
N THR A 80 67.82 11.86 0.26
CA THR A 80 67.90 10.42 -0.06
C THR A 80 67.89 9.50 1.16
N LYS A 81 67.24 8.34 1.06
CA LYS A 81 67.72 7.05 1.64
C LYS A 81 67.32 5.86 0.75
N PRO A 82 68.09 4.76 0.76
CA PRO A 82 68.23 3.83 -0.36
C PRO A 82 67.26 2.66 -0.34
N MET A 83 66.97 2.17 -1.55
CA MET A 83 66.21 0.96 -1.84
C MET A 83 67.15 -0.25 -1.88
N VAL A 84 66.84 -1.32 -1.14
CA VAL A 84 67.41 -2.66 -1.34
C VAL A 84 66.25 -3.63 -1.55
N ASN A 85 66.30 -4.33 -2.68
CA ASN A 85 65.34 -5.33 -3.13
C ASN A 85 65.32 -6.56 -2.22
N ALA A 86 64.13 -7.00 -1.79
CA ALA A 86 63.88 -8.38 -1.40
C ALA A 86 62.41 -8.76 -1.67
N THR A 87 62.23 -9.83 -2.43
CA THR A 87 61.02 -10.46 -2.91
C THR A 87 60.04 -10.86 -1.78
N PRO A 88 58.71 -10.68 -1.90
CA PRO A 88 57.75 -11.33 -1.01
C PRO A 88 57.17 -12.60 -1.63
N GLN A 89 57.47 -13.74 -1.00
CA GLN A 89 56.71 -14.98 -1.10
C GLN A 89 55.27 -14.81 -0.57
N PRO A 90 54.30 -15.61 -1.05
CA PRO A 90 52.88 -15.42 -0.75
C PRO A 90 52.55 -15.89 0.67
N LYS A 91 52.06 -14.97 1.52
CA LYS A 91 51.40 -15.32 2.77
C LYS A 91 49.93 -15.67 2.48
N THR A 92 49.62 -16.95 2.65
CA THR A 92 48.27 -17.53 2.68
C THR A 92 47.37 -16.77 3.65
N LYS A 93 46.44 -15.98 3.12
CA LYS A 93 45.23 -15.58 3.85
C LYS A 93 44.14 -16.60 3.50
N SER A 94 43.66 -17.29 4.52
CA SER A 94 42.55 -18.23 4.47
C SER A 94 41.33 -17.59 3.81
N ILE A 95 41.00 -18.05 2.61
CA ILE A 95 39.71 -17.83 1.99
C ILE A 95 38.73 -18.72 2.74
N ASN A 96 38.03 -18.16 3.73
CA ASN A 96 36.76 -18.73 4.19
C ASN A 96 35.70 -18.31 3.16
N SER A 97 35.67 -18.99 2.02
CA SER A 97 34.53 -18.93 1.10
C SER A 97 33.39 -19.74 1.71
N LYS A 98 32.65 -19.12 2.64
CA LYS A 98 31.23 -19.42 2.69
C LYS A 98 30.65 -18.84 1.41
N GLU A 99 30.49 -19.68 0.40
CA GLU A 99 29.56 -19.39 -0.69
C GLU A 99 28.20 -19.15 -0.04
N ASP A 100 27.87 -17.89 0.21
CA ASP A 100 26.49 -17.48 0.36
C ASP A 100 25.83 -17.83 -0.97
N LYS A 101 25.20 -19.02 -1.03
CA LYS A 101 24.34 -19.43 -2.13
C LYS A 101 23.27 -18.36 -2.25
N LYS A 102 23.50 -17.37 -3.12
CA LYS A 102 22.48 -16.38 -3.45
C LYS A 102 21.22 -17.16 -3.83
N PRO A 103 20.06 -16.82 -3.25
CA PRO A 103 18.83 -17.52 -3.57
C PRO A 103 18.65 -17.51 -5.10
N LYS A 104 18.18 -18.63 -5.64
CA LYS A 104 17.87 -18.82 -7.05
C LYS A 104 16.65 -17.95 -7.42
N GLN A 105 16.80 -16.63 -7.35
CA GLN A 105 15.79 -15.66 -7.73
C GLN A 105 15.94 -15.33 -9.22
N LEU A 106 14.80 -15.11 -9.87
CA LEU A 106 14.74 -14.60 -11.24
C LEU A 106 15.20 -13.13 -11.25
N GLY A 107 16.03 -12.75 -12.22
CA GLY A 107 16.64 -11.41 -12.26
C GLY A 107 15.64 -10.25 -12.24
N LEU A 108 14.48 -10.40 -12.87
CA LEU A 108 13.41 -9.39 -12.87
C LEU A 108 12.75 -9.19 -11.48
N PHE A 109 12.86 -10.18 -10.59
CA PHE A 109 12.19 -10.22 -9.29
C PHE A 109 13.18 -10.21 -8.12
N ALA A 110 14.46 -10.00 -8.37
CA ALA A 110 15.51 -10.02 -7.35
C ALA A 110 15.37 -8.90 -6.30
N HIS A 111 14.57 -7.87 -6.59
CA HIS A 111 14.23 -6.79 -5.66
C HIS A 111 13.06 -7.15 -4.73
N LEU A 112 12.29 -8.21 -5.02
CA LEU A 112 11.19 -8.64 -4.16
C LEU A 112 11.74 -9.42 -2.96
N GLU A 113 11.31 -9.02 -1.78
CA GLU A 113 11.69 -9.69 -0.54
C GLU A 113 11.03 -11.07 -0.45
N GLU A 114 11.84 -12.12 -0.30
CA GLU A 114 11.36 -13.43 0.10
C GLU A 114 11.02 -13.42 1.60
N SER A 115 9.89 -14.01 1.96
CA SER A 115 9.56 -14.24 3.38
C SER A 115 10.65 -15.12 3.98
N LYS A 116 11.21 -14.68 5.11
CA LYS A 116 12.23 -15.44 5.86
C LYS A 116 11.61 -16.62 6.61
N GLY A 117 10.28 -16.65 6.73
CA GLY A 117 9.55 -17.66 7.48
C GLY A 117 9.95 -17.77 8.95
N PRO A 118 9.39 -18.74 9.70
CA PRO A 118 9.69 -18.92 11.12
C PRO A 118 11.15 -19.36 11.37
N SER A 119 11.79 -20.05 10.42
CA SER A 119 13.16 -20.56 10.57
C SER A 119 14.25 -19.49 10.34
N GLY A 120 13.93 -18.39 9.65
CA GLY A 120 14.87 -17.33 9.31
C GLY A 120 14.81 -16.09 10.18
N VAL A 121 13.91 -16.03 11.17
CA VAL A 121 13.69 -14.85 12.02
C VAL A 121 14.09 -15.16 13.46
N THR A 122 15.20 -14.57 13.93
CA THR A 122 15.48 -14.51 15.36
C THR A 122 14.49 -13.55 15.99
N ALA A 123 13.55 -14.06 16.80
CA ALA A 123 12.58 -13.22 17.48
C ALA A 123 13.29 -12.20 18.39
N PRO A 124 12.96 -10.90 18.31
CA PRO A 124 13.46 -9.91 19.26
C PRO A 124 13.08 -10.31 20.69
N LYS A 125 13.93 -10.01 21.68
CA LYS A 125 13.68 -10.33 23.09
C LYS A 125 12.38 -9.73 23.64
N GLU A 126 11.88 -8.65 23.05
CA GLU A 126 10.70 -7.89 23.50
C GLU A 126 9.44 -8.14 22.67
N LEU A 127 9.39 -9.25 21.92
CA LEU A 127 8.26 -9.56 21.05
C LEU A 127 7.04 -10.05 21.84
N HIS A 128 5.85 -9.54 21.52
CA HIS A 128 4.62 -9.88 22.24
C HIS A 128 4.10 -11.25 21.78
N PRO A 129 3.63 -12.15 22.69
CA PRO A 129 3.16 -13.49 22.32
C PRO A 129 2.04 -13.51 21.27
N ALA A 130 1.12 -12.56 21.33
CA ALA A 130 0.07 -12.41 20.32
C ALA A 130 0.63 -12.12 18.91
N ILE A 131 1.73 -11.38 18.82
CA ILE A 131 2.40 -11.04 17.54
C ILE A 131 3.21 -12.22 17.03
N MET A 132 3.85 -12.98 17.93
CA MET A 132 4.53 -14.24 17.57
C MET A 132 3.57 -15.23 16.91
N SER A 133 2.43 -15.50 17.57
CA SER A 133 1.39 -16.39 17.06
C SER A 133 0.82 -15.89 15.73
N LEU A 134 0.52 -14.59 15.62
CA LEU A 134 0.02 -14.00 14.39
C LEU A 134 1.01 -14.12 13.22
N GLY A 135 2.30 -13.88 13.49
CA GLY A 135 3.35 -14.02 12.49
C GLY A 135 3.42 -15.43 11.91
N LEU A 136 3.30 -16.46 12.76
CA LEU A 136 3.26 -17.85 12.31
C LEU A 136 2.02 -18.15 11.45
N GLN A 137 0.84 -17.68 11.88
CA GLN A 137 -0.40 -17.81 11.10
C GLN A 137 -0.31 -17.11 9.72
N PHE A 138 0.45 -16.02 9.62
CA PHE A 138 0.72 -15.35 8.36
C PHE A 138 1.70 -16.11 7.47
N SER A 139 2.81 -16.63 8.02
CA SER A 139 3.79 -17.39 7.23
C SER A 139 3.21 -18.69 6.69
N GLU A 140 2.30 -19.32 7.43
CA GLU A 140 1.62 -20.54 7.01
C GLU A 140 0.37 -20.27 6.17
N PHE A 141 0.08 -19.00 5.84
CA PHE A 141 -1.09 -18.59 5.07
C PHE A 141 -2.44 -19.02 5.65
N GLN A 142 -2.51 -19.39 6.93
CA GLN A 142 -3.77 -19.69 7.64
C GLN A 142 -4.73 -18.49 7.57
N ILE A 143 -4.18 -17.27 7.68
CA ILE A 143 -4.91 -16.02 7.48
C ILE A 143 -4.41 -15.34 6.21
N SER A 144 -5.18 -15.44 5.13
CA SER A 144 -4.77 -14.94 3.80
C SER A 144 -5.58 -13.77 3.24
N GLY A 145 -6.84 -13.61 3.64
CA GLY A 145 -7.70 -12.53 3.14
C GLY A 145 -7.25 -11.14 3.60
N SER A 146 -7.37 -10.12 2.73
CA SER A 146 -6.94 -8.75 3.03
C SER A 146 -7.61 -8.15 4.28
N ASN A 147 -8.94 -8.33 4.44
CA ASN A 147 -9.66 -7.92 5.66
C ASN A 147 -9.26 -8.76 6.87
N ALA A 148 -9.19 -10.08 6.72
CA ALA A 148 -8.87 -11.00 7.81
C ALA A 148 -7.48 -10.71 8.41
N ARG A 149 -6.49 -10.41 7.56
CA ARG A 149 -5.15 -10.00 7.98
C ARG A 149 -5.16 -8.66 8.74
N ALA A 150 -5.88 -7.65 8.25
CA ALA A 150 -5.99 -6.36 8.93
C ALA A 150 -6.71 -6.50 10.30
N LEU A 151 -7.82 -7.23 10.34
CA LEU A 151 -8.56 -7.51 11.58
C LEU A 151 -7.71 -8.25 12.61
N ALA A 152 -6.98 -9.30 12.19
CA ALA A 152 -6.11 -10.06 13.08
C ALA A 152 -4.97 -9.19 13.63
N THR A 153 -4.41 -8.32 12.78
CA THR A 153 -3.35 -7.37 13.19
C THR A 153 -3.85 -6.36 14.21
N LEU A 154 -4.99 -5.73 13.96
CA LEU A 154 -5.59 -4.76 14.88
C LEU A 154 -5.97 -5.41 16.22
N ASN A 155 -6.54 -6.61 16.19
CA ASN A 155 -6.85 -7.37 17.41
C ASN A 155 -5.58 -7.78 18.18
N ALA A 156 -4.49 -8.12 17.49
CA ALA A 156 -3.21 -8.38 18.14
C ALA A 156 -2.64 -7.10 18.76
N PHE A 157 -2.70 -5.95 18.09
CA PHE A 157 -2.27 -4.68 18.67
C PHE A 157 -3.10 -4.23 19.86
N LYS A 158 -4.41 -4.52 19.92
CA LYS A 158 -5.19 -4.30 21.15
C LYS A 158 -4.61 -5.06 22.35
N LYS A 159 -4.15 -6.31 22.15
CA LYS A 159 -3.49 -7.10 23.20
C LYS A 159 -2.14 -6.48 23.58
N VAL A 160 -1.33 -6.12 22.58
CA VAL A 160 -0.02 -5.47 22.79
C VAL A 160 -0.16 -4.17 23.59
N ILE A 161 -1.12 -3.31 23.23
CA ILE A 161 -1.34 -2.01 23.90
C ILE A 161 -1.84 -2.21 25.33
N ARG A 162 -2.72 -3.20 25.55
CA ARG A 162 -3.22 -3.54 26.87
C ARG A 162 -2.10 -4.00 27.80
N ASP A 163 -1.23 -4.88 27.31
CA ASP A 163 -0.19 -5.51 28.10
C ASP A 163 1.09 -4.64 28.21
N TYR A 164 1.16 -3.56 27.41
CA TYR A 164 2.29 -2.62 27.42
C TYR A 164 2.40 -1.86 28.74
N GLN A 165 3.62 -1.70 29.23
CA GLN A 165 3.93 -0.87 30.41
C GLN A 165 4.94 0.20 30.01
N THR A 166 4.65 1.45 30.36
CA THR A 166 5.53 2.57 30.05
C THR A 166 6.80 2.50 30.90
N PRO A 167 8.00 2.50 30.29
CA PRO A 167 9.25 2.54 31.03
C PRO A 167 9.37 3.81 31.89
N PRO A 168 10.05 3.74 33.05
CA PRO A 168 10.26 4.90 33.90
C PRO A 168 10.98 6.02 33.12
N HIS A 169 10.63 7.27 33.42
CA HIS A 169 11.16 8.49 32.76
C HIS A 169 10.76 8.70 31.29
N THR A 170 9.73 7.99 30.81
CA THR A 170 9.15 8.21 29.47
C THR A 170 7.64 8.35 29.56
N THR A 171 7.01 8.87 28.50
CA THR A 171 5.55 8.90 28.36
C THR A 171 5.10 7.83 27.36
N LEU A 172 3.86 7.35 27.52
CA LEU A 172 3.27 6.35 26.64
C LEU A 172 3.34 6.79 25.16
N THR A 173 2.91 8.01 24.85
CA THR A 173 2.92 8.56 23.49
C THR A 173 4.30 8.51 22.83
N ARG A 174 5.35 8.80 23.60
CA ARG A 174 6.73 8.84 23.09
C ARG A 174 7.31 7.45 22.86
N ASN A 175 7.05 6.49 23.76
CA ASN A 175 7.70 5.18 23.71
C ASN A 175 6.89 4.10 22.98
N LEU A 176 5.56 4.16 23.00
CA LEU A 176 4.69 3.12 22.43
C LEU A 176 4.97 2.85 20.95
N GLN A 177 5.25 3.89 20.15
CA GLN A 177 5.62 3.69 18.74
C GLN A 177 6.96 2.94 18.59
N HIS A 178 7.94 3.22 19.44
CA HIS A 178 9.22 2.50 19.47
C HIS A 178 9.02 1.04 19.87
N TYR A 179 8.09 0.75 20.79
CA TYR A 179 7.73 -0.61 21.17
C TYR A 179 6.98 -1.38 20.07
N LEU A 180 6.09 -0.71 19.32
CA LEU A 180 5.33 -1.32 18.22
C LEU A 180 6.16 -1.59 16.96
N ASN A 181 7.19 -0.79 16.67
CA ASN A 181 7.98 -0.92 15.44
C ASN A 181 8.67 -2.30 15.30
N PRO A 182 9.33 -2.86 16.33
CA PRO A 182 9.84 -4.24 16.28
C PRO A 182 8.76 -5.30 16.05
N GLN A 183 7.56 -5.12 16.61
CA GLN A 183 6.42 -6.02 16.40
C GLN A 183 5.98 -6.01 14.92
N ILE A 184 5.88 -4.82 14.33
CA ILE A 184 5.53 -4.64 12.91
C ILE A 184 6.64 -5.23 12.02
N ALA A 185 7.91 -4.97 12.33
CA ALA A 185 9.04 -5.50 11.58
C ALA A 185 9.08 -7.04 11.61
N TYR A 186 8.74 -7.66 12.74
CA TYR A 186 8.58 -9.11 12.82
C TYR A 186 7.47 -9.60 11.87
N LEU A 187 6.29 -8.99 11.88
CA LEU A 187 5.20 -9.36 10.97
C LEU A 187 5.61 -9.21 9.49
N VAL A 188 6.30 -8.13 9.12
CA VAL A 188 6.83 -7.91 7.77
C VAL A 188 7.76 -9.05 7.34
N ASN A 189 8.69 -9.45 8.22
CA ASN A 189 9.64 -10.54 7.93
C ASN A 189 8.95 -11.90 7.78
N MET A 190 7.83 -12.13 8.49
CA MET A 190 7.05 -13.36 8.37
C MET A 190 6.21 -13.38 7.09
N ARG A 191 5.66 -12.24 6.69
CA ARG A 191 4.93 -12.05 5.43
C ARG A 191 4.78 -10.56 5.11
N PRO A 192 5.10 -10.09 3.89
CA PRO A 192 4.94 -8.69 3.50
C PRO A 192 3.53 -8.16 3.79
N LEU A 193 3.42 -6.94 4.33
CA LEU A 193 2.14 -6.36 4.73
C LEU A 193 1.20 -6.15 3.54
N SER A 194 -0.08 -6.47 3.73
CA SER A 194 -1.12 -6.09 2.78
C SER A 194 -1.32 -4.57 2.76
N VAL A 195 -1.96 -4.06 1.70
CA VAL A 195 -2.35 -2.64 1.61
C VAL A 195 -3.25 -2.25 2.79
N SER A 196 -4.21 -3.12 3.12
CA SER A 196 -5.13 -2.98 4.27
C SER A 196 -4.40 -2.85 5.60
N MET A 197 -3.42 -3.73 5.88
CA MET A 197 -2.62 -3.69 7.10
C MET A 197 -1.77 -2.44 7.17
N GLY A 198 -1.11 -2.07 6.06
CA GLY A 198 -0.28 -0.86 6.00
C GLY A 198 -1.08 0.40 6.33
N ASN A 199 -2.30 0.52 5.79
CA ASN A 199 -3.18 1.65 6.09
C ASN A 199 -3.69 1.62 7.54
N ALA A 200 -4.07 0.46 8.07
CA ALA A 200 -4.49 0.31 9.46
C ALA A 200 -3.36 0.65 10.45
N ILE A 201 -2.12 0.23 10.15
CA ILE A 201 -0.93 0.58 10.95
C ILE A 201 -0.65 2.08 10.91
N ARG A 202 -0.77 2.72 9.74
CA ARG A 202 -0.61 4.18 9.61
C ARG A 202 -1.65 4.93 10.44
N TYR A 203 -2.91 4.51 10.37
CA TYR A 203 -3.99 5.06 11.20
C TYR A 203 -3.67 4.91 12.70
N LEU A 204 -3.27 3.73 13.16
CA LEU A 204 -2.92 3.52 14.57
C LEU A 204 -1.74 4.41 15.01
N LYS A 205 -0.69 4.52 14.17
CA LYS A 205 0.45 5.40 14.46
C LYS A 205 0.04 6.87 14.56
N TYR A 206 -0.88 7.30 13.69
CA TYR A 206 -1.45 8.64 13.73
C TYR A 206 -2.23 8.87 15.02
N GLU A 207 -3.16 7.98 15.39
CA GLU A 207 -3.93 8.09 16.63
C GLU A 207 -3.01 8.15 17.87
N ILE A 208 -1.92 7.37 17.89
CA ILE A 208 -0.91 7.46 18.96
C ILE A 208 -0.27 8.85 19.00
N SER A 209 0.03 9.46 17.84
CA SER A 209 0.73 10.75 17.77
C SER A 209 -0.08 11.95 18.26
N ILE A 210 -1.41 11.87 18.19
CA ILE A 210 -2.33 12.94 18.61
C ILE A 210 -2.86 12.77 20.04
N LEU A 211 -2.46 11.70 20.74
CA LEU A 211 -2.85 11.49 22.14
C LEU A 211 -2.36 12.63 23.03
N SER A 212 -3.23 13.10 23.92
CA SER A 212 -2.86 14.07 24.95
C SER A 212 -1.81 13.49 25.89
N ILE A 213 -0.78 14.28 26.19
CA ILE A 213 0.30 13.92 27.12
C ILE A 213 -0.22 13.94 28.56
N ASP A 214 -1.28 14.69 28.84
CA ASP A 214 -1.85 14.84 30.18
C ASP A 214 -2.75 13.66 30.58
N LEU A 215 -3.05 12.77 29.64
CA LEU A 215 -3.94 11.64 29.87
C LEU A 215 -3.20 10.52 30.61
N PRO A 216 -3.75 9.96 31.71
CA PRO A 216 -3.15 8.80 32.37
C PRO A 216 -2.96 7.63 31.41
N ASP A 217 -1.89 6.86 31.61
CA ASP A 217 -1.54 5.75 30.70
C ASP A 217 -2.68 4.74 30.49
N GLU A 218 -3.42 4.38 31.54
CA GLU A 218 -4.54 3.44 31.42
C GLU A 218 -5.70 4.01 30.59
N ASP A 219 -6.02 5.29 30.78
CA ASP A 219 -7.06 5.98 29.99
C ASP A 219 -6.62 6.14 28.53
N ALA A 220 -5.33 6.44 28.29
CA ALA A 220 -4.75 6.51 26.96
C ALA A 220 -4.78 5.16 26.23
N LYS A 221 -4.46 4.06 26.92
CA LYS A 221 -4.59 2.69 26.37
C LYS A 221 -6.04 2.36 26.05
N ALA A 222 -6.98 2.67 26.96
CA ALA A 222 -8.40 2.41 26.76
C ALA A 222 -8.93 3.17 25.53
N LEU A 223 -8.55 4.44 25.38
CA LEU A 223 -8.90 5.27 24.23
C LEU A 223 -8.32 4.69 22.93
N LEU A 224 -7.06 4.27 22.89
CA LEU A 224 -6.47 3.65 21.70
C LEU A 224 -7.19 2.34 21.31
N ILE A 225 -7.54 1.52 22.29
CA ILE A 225 -8.29 0.28 22.07
C ILE A 225 -9.68 0.60 21.49
N GLU A 226 -10.36 1.60 22.03
CA GLU A 226 -11.64 2.08 21.51
C GLU A 226 -11.51 2.59 20.07
N ARG A 227 -10.46 3.36 19.74
CA ARG A 227 -10.18 3.84 18.38
C ARG A 227 -9.91 2.71 17.40
N ILE A 228 -9.25 1.63 17.84
CA ILE A 228 -9.09 0.43 17.03
C ILE A 228 -10.44 -0.25 16.79
N ASP A 229 -11.27 -0.39 17.84
CA ASP A 229 -12.60 -1.00 17.72
C ASP A 229 -13.52 -0.18 16.82
N GLN A 230 -13.47 1.15 16.91
CA GLN A 230 -14.19 2.04 16.02
C GLN A 230 -13.72 1.87 14.56
N PHE A 231 -12.42 1.81 14.31
CA PHE A 231 -11.89 1.55 12.97
C PHE A 231 -12.40 0.22 12.39
N ILE A 232 -12.38 -0.85 13.19
CA ILE A 232 -12.89 -2.18 12.78
C ILE A 232 -14.38 -2.12 12.45
N ARG A 233 -15.17 -1.44 13.29
CA ARG A 233 -16.62 -1.30 13.07
C ARG A 233 -16.90 -0.49 11.82
N ASP A 234 -16.38 0.73 11.73
CA ASP A 234 -16.79 1.71 10.73
C ASP A 234 -16.15 1.42 9.37
N ARG A 235 -14.85 1.14 9.34
CA ARG A 235 -14.06 1.04 8.10
C ARG A 235 -14.04 -0.35 7.49
N ILE A 236 -14.46 -1.38 8.24
CA ILE A 236 -14.48 -2.77 7.77
C ILE A 236 -15.91 -3.31 7.83
N THR A 237 -16.51 -3.37 9.03
CA THR A 237 -17.78 -4.10 9.22
C THR A 237 -18.98 -3.38 8.60
N VAL A 238 -19.14 -2.08 8.88
CA VAL A 238 -20.21 -1.25 8.32
C VAL A 238 -19.95 -1.01 6.84
N ALA A 239 -18.69 -0.78 6.46
CA ALA A 239 -18.31 -0.64 5.06
C ALA A 239 -18.68 -1.87 4.22
N ASP A 240 -18.41 -3.08 4.71
CA ASP A 240 -18.79 -4.33 4.04
C ASP A 240 -20.31 -4.40 3.81
N LYS A 241 -21.14 -4.03 4.80
CA LYS A 241 -22.60 -4.00 4.66
C LYS A 241 -23.06 -3.03 3.59
N MET A 242 -22.52 -1.80 3.60
CA MET A 242 -22.85 -0.77 2.61
C MET A 242 -22.47 -1.22 1.19
N ILE A 243 -21.30 -1.84 1.02
CA ILE A 243 -20.85 -2.38 -0.27
C ILE A 243 -21.77 -3.49 -0.77
N VAL A 244 -22.20 -4.39 0.13
CA VAL A 244 -23.19 -5.42 -0.21
C VAL A 244 -24.50 -4.76 -0.65
N ASP A 245 -25.03 -3.82 0.13
CA ASP A 245 -26.28 -3.14 -0.20
C ASP A 245 -26.24 -2.41 -1.55
N PHE A 246 -25.15 -1.71 -1.85
CA PHE A 246 -24.96 -1.11 -3.16
C PHE A 246 -24.82 -2.16 -4.27
N GLY A 247 -24.07 -3.24 -4.01
CA GLY A 247 -23.86 -4.33 -4.96
C GLY A 247 -25.14 -5.07 -5.34
N LEU A 248 -26.07 -5.24 -4.40
CA LEU A 248 -27.35 -5.91 -4.63
C LEU A 248 -28.16 -5.24 -5.75
N ASN A 249 -28.11 -3.91 -5.82
CA ASN A 249 -28.80 -3.14 -6.86
C ASN A 249 -28.25 -3.40 -8.29
N LYS A 250 -27.13 -4.13 -8.41
CA LYS A 250 -26.50 -4.49 -9.69
C LYS A 250 -26.72 -5.94 -10.09
N ILE A 251 -27.29 -6.77 -9.22
CA ILE A 251 -27.61 -8.16 -9.53
C ILE A 251 -29.08 -8.25 -9.93
N GLN A 252 -29.34 -8.88 -11.07
CA GLN A 252 -30.66 -9.02 -11.66
C GLN A 252 -31.03 -10.49 -11.82
N ASN A 253 -32.34 -10.76 -11.95
CA ASN A 253 -32.81 -12.11 -12.24
C ASN A 253 -32.24 -12.63 -13.56
N ASN A 254 -31.85 -13.90 -13.55
CA ASN A 254 -31.19 -14.65 -14.62
C ASN A 254 -29.76 -14.20 -14.95
N ASP A 255 -29.11 -13.42 -14.07
CA ASP A 255 -27.70 -13.11 -14.24
C ASP A 255 -26.80 -14.36 -14.17
N VAL A 256 -25.73 -14.31 -14.96
CA VAL A 256 -24.61 -15.24 -14.88
C VAL A 256 -23.41 -14.45 -14.39
N ILE A 257 -23.14 -14.58 -13.10
CA ILE A 257 -22.09 -13.82 -12.42
C ILE A 257 -20.79 -14.60 -12.45
N LEU A 258 -19.72 -14.00 -12.95
CA LEU A 258 -18.38 -14.57 -12.82
C LEU A 258 -17.63 -13.90 -11.67
N THR A 259 -16.92 -14.71 -10.89
CA THR A 259 -16.00 -14.28 -9.83
C THR A 259 -14.69 -15.05 -9.90
N TYR A 260 -13.64 -14.53 -9.29
CA TYR A 260 -12.30 -15.10 -9.32
C TYR A 260 -11.75 -15.35 -7.91
N ALA A 261 -11.17 -16.53 -7.72
CA ALA A 261 -10.58 -17.00 -6.46
C ALA A 261 -11.57 -16.88 -5.27
N CYS A 262 -11.11 -16.38 -4.12
CA CYS A 262 -11.93 -16.24 -2.91
C CYS A 262 -11.88 -14.82 -2.36
N SER A 263 -13.00 -14.10 -2.50
CA SER A 263 -13.20 -12.77 -1.93
C SER A 263 -14.34 -12.80 -0.91
N SER A 264 -14.07 -12.38 0.33
CA SER A 264 -15.08 -12.36 1.39
C SER A 264 -16.22 -11.39 1.09
N ILE A 265 -15.94 -10.22 0.53
CA ILE A 265 -16.97 -9.23 0.23
C ILE A 265 -17.87 -9.68 -0.94
N VAL A 266 -17.29 -10.29 -1.98
CA VAL A 266 -18.06 -10.84 -3.09
C VAL A 266 -18.89 -12.05 -2.63
N GLN A 267 -18.32 -12.88 -1.75
CA GLN A 267 -19.09 -13.96 -1.12
C GLN A 267 -20.30 -13.43 -0.36
N SER A 268 -20.12 -12.43 0.52
CA SER A 268 -21.22 -11.83 1.27
C SER A 268 -22.29 -11.25 0.35
N LEU A 269 -21.89 -10.57 -0.73
CA LEU A 269 -22.81 -10.04 -1.73
C LEU A 269 -23.64 -11.13 -2.40
N LEU A 270 -23.01 -12.22 -2.85
CA LEU A 270 -23.71 -13.32 -3.52
C LEU A 270 -24.66 -14.06 -2.56
N LEU A 271 -24.24 -14.29 -1.32
CA LEU A 271 -25.10 -14.92 -0.31
C LEU A 271 -26.31 -14.05 0.03
N GLU A 272 -26.11 -12.74 0.19
CA GLU A 272 -27.20 -11.80 0.47
C GLU A 272 -28.17 -11.69 -0.73
N ALA A 273 -27.64 -11.66 -1.95
CA ALA A 273 -28.46 -11.64 -3.17
C ALA A 273 -29.37 -12.87 -3.26
N HIS A 274 -28.85 -14.04 -2.91
CA HIS A 274 -29.62 -15.28 -2.87
C HIS A 274 -30.67 -15.26 -1.75
N THR A 275 -30.32 -14.78 -0.55
CA THR A 275 -31.26 -14.62 0.58
C THR A 275 -32.43 -13.70 0.23
N LYS A 276 -32.19 -12.66 -0.59
CA LYS A 276 -33.24 -11.76 -1.12
C LYS A 276 -34.07 -12.36 -2.26
N GLY A 277 -33.83 -13.63 -2.63
CA GLY A 277 -34.60 -14.35 -3.63
C GLY A 277 -34.28 -13.98 -5.08
N ILE A 278 -33.15 -13.31 -5.34
CA ILE A 278 -32.73 -12.99 -6.71
C ILE A 278 -32.22 -14.28 -7.37
N SER A 279 -32.77 -14.62 -8.53
CA SER A 279 -32.38 -15.83 -9.25
C SER A 279 -31.16 -15.58 -10.13
N PHE A 280 -30.03 -16.24 -9.87
CA PHE A 280 -28.82 -16.15 -10.68
C PHE A 280 -27.99 -17.43 -10.55
N ARG A 281 -26.94 -17.54 -11.37
CA ARG A 281 -25.90 -18.59 -11.20
C ARG A 281 -24.51 -17.96 -11.20
N VAL A 282 -23.55 -18.66 -10.59
CA VAL A 282 -22.18 -18.17 -10.40
C VAL A 282 -21.19 -19.05 -11.14
N ILE A 283 -20.27 -18.45 -11.89
CA ILE A 283 -19.08 -19.09 -12.43
C ILE A 283 -17.89 -18.69 -11.55
N VAL A 284 -17.34 -19.64 -10.82
CA VAL A 284 -16.14 -19.46 -10.00
C VAL A 284 -14.92 -19.86 -10.83
N VAL A 285 -14.11 -18.88 -11.20
CA VAL A 285 -12.83 -19.09 -11.85
C VAL A 285 -11.74 -19.21 -10.77
N ASP A 286 -10.87 -20.20 -10.91
CA ASP A 286 -9.80 -20.46 -9.95
C ASP A 286 -8.44 -20.65 -10.63
N SER A 287 -7.37 -20.64 -9.83
CA SER A 287 -6.01 -20.82 -10.33
C SER A 287 -5.11 -21.56 -9.35
N ARG A 288 -4.11 -22.24 -9.92
CA ARG A 288 -3.03 -22.86 -9.16
C ARG A 288 -2.12 -21.78 -8.55
N PRO A 289 -1.41 -22.10 -7.45
CA PRO A 289 -1.38 -23.41 -6.79
C PRO A 289 -2.46 -23.63 -5.72
N LYS A 290 -2.96 -22.56 -5.07
CA LYS A 290 -3.82 -22.68 -3.87
C LYS A 290 -5.25 -23.11 -4.10
N LEU A 291 -5.80 -22.92 -5.31
CA LEU A 291 -7.19 -23.26 -5.64
C LEU A 291 -8.20 -22.71 -4.60
N GLU A 292 -8.10 -21.41 -4.33
CA GLU A 292 -8.87 -20.77 -3.26
C GLU A 292 -10.36 -20.65 -3.58
N GLY A 293 -10.70 -20.62 -4.87
CA GLY A 293 -12.07 -20.63 -5.36
C GLY A 293 -12.85 -21.87 -4.91
N ILE A 294 -12.18 -22.99 -4.59
CA ILE A 294 -12.84 -24.16 -3.98
C ILE A 294 -13.54 -23.78 -2.67
N THR A 295 -12.93 -22.95 -1.82
CA THR A 295 -13.53 -22.52 -0.55
C THR A 295 -14.78 -21.66 -0.80
N LEU A 296 -14.73 -20.76 -1.79
CA LEU A 296 -15.87 -19.95 -2.18
C LEU A 296 -17.00 -20.82 -2.74
N MET A 297 -16.67 -21.73 -3.66
CA MET A 297 -17.61 -22.65 -4.28
C MET A 297 -18.33 -23.51 -3.24
N LYS A 298 -17.61 -24.08 -2.26
CA LYS A 298 -18.21 -24.84 -1.15
C LYS A 298 -19.24 -24.02 -0.37
N ARG A 299 -18.95 -22.76 -0.06
CA ARG A 299 -19.86 -21.88 0.68
C ARG A 299 -21.10 -21.50 -0.12
N LEU A 300 -20.94 -21.21 -1.42
CA LEU A 300 -22.06 -20.86 -2.29
C LEU A 300 -22.99 -22.07 -2.55
N THR A 301 -22.42 -23.24 -2.79
CA THR A 301 -23.19 -24.48 -3.00
C THR A 301 -23.91 -24.95 -1.75
N GLN A 302 -23.30 -24.80 -0.56
CA GLN A 302 -23.97 -25.04 0.73
C GLN A 302 -25.19 -24.13 0.94
N ALA A 303 -25.15 -22.91 0.40
CA ALA A 303 -26.29 -21.98 0.42
C ALA A 303 -27.35 -22.27 -0.64
N GLY A 304 -27.15 -23.25 -1.53
CA GLY A 304 -28.07 -23.61 -2.61
C GLY A 304 -27.89 -22.83 -3.91
N ILE A 305 -26.83 -22.01 -4.02
CA ILE A 305 -26.57 -21.22 -5.23
C ILE A 305 -26.00 -22.12 -6.34
N LYS A 306 -26.58 -22.04 -7.54
CA LYS A 306 -26.10 -22.76 -8.72
C LYS A 306 -24.70 -22.26 -9.10
N CYS A 307 -23.71 -23.15 -9.01
CA CYS A 307 -22.31 -22.80 -9.28
C CYS A 307 -21.71 -23.67 -10.39
N THR A 308 -20.87 -23.05 -11.22
CA THR A 308 -19.96 -23.71 -12.16
C THR A 308 -18.54 -23.38 -11.74
N TYR A 309 -17.66 -24.37 -11.65
CA TYR A 309 -16.26 -24.17 -11.27
C TYR A 309 -15.36 -24.46 -12.46
N VAL A 310 -14.46 -23.52 -12.77
CA VAL A 310 -13.49 -23.66 -13.85
C VAL A 310 -12.14 -23.10 -13.46
N LEU A 311 -11.09 -23.54 -14.15
CA LEU A 311 -9.76 -22.96 -14.01
C LEU A 311 -9.58 -21.77 -14.97
N ILE A 312 -8.61 -20.91 -14.67
CA ILE A 312 -8.35 -19.66 -15.41
C ILE A 312 -8.09 -19.86 -16.91
N ASN A 313 -7.54 -21.01 -17.31
CA ASN A 313 -7.33 -21.35 -18.72
C ASN A 313 -8.64 -21.55 -19.51
N ALA A 314 -9.77 -21.80 -18.83
CA ALA A 314 -11.08 -21.94 -19.46
C ALA A 314 -11.87 -20.62 -19.53
N VAL A 315 -11.34 -19.50 -19.02
CA VAL A 315 -12.03 -18.20 -19.01
C VAL A 315 -12.50 -17.81 -20.40
N GLY A 316 -11.67 -17.98 -21.43
CA GLY A 316 -12.05 -17.63 -22.81
C GLY A 316 -13.24 -18.43 -23.37
N PHE A 317 -13.50 -19.63 -22.84
CA PHE A 317 -14.68 -20.41 -23.22
C PHE A 317 -15.92 -19.95 -22.45
N VAL A 318 -15.82 -19.85 -21.13
CA VAL A 318 -16.98 -19.58 -20.27
C VAL A 318 -17.44 -18.12 -20.28
N ILE A 319 -16.56 -17.18 -20.62
CA ILE A 319 -16.87 -15.74 -20.58
C ILE A 319 -18.05 -15.38 -21.50
N LYS A 320 -18.32 -16.18 -22.53
CA LYS A 320 -19.43 -15.98 -23.47
C LYS A 320 -20.81 -16.13 -22.83
N GLU A 321 -20.90 -16.85 -21.71
CA GLU A 321 -22.16 -17.03 -20.97
C GLU A 321 -22.36 -15.99 -19.87
N VAL A 322 -21.34 -15.20 -19.56
CA VAL A 322 -21.29 -14.31 -18.39
C VAL A 322 -21.99 -12.99 -18.71
N SER A 323 -22.85 -12.54 -17.79
CA SER A 323 -23.52 -11.23 -17.91
C SER A 323 -22.80 -10.15 -17.12
N LYS A 324 -22.20 -10.49 -15.96
CA LYS A 324 -21.51 -9.54 -15.07
C LYS A 324 -20.32 -10.19 -14.37
N VAL A 325 -19.26 -9.43 -14.13
CA VAL A 325 -18.09 -9.88 -13.37
C VAL A 325 -18.01 -9.12 -12.05
N PHE A 326 -17.93 -9.84 -10.93
CA PHE A 326 -17.70 -9.27 -9.60
C PHE A 326 -16.34 -9.70 -9.06
N LEU A 327 -15.51 -8.73 -8.69
CA LEU A 327 -14.15 -8.96 -8.18
C LEU A 327 -13.95 -8.28 -6.83
N GLY A 328 -13.16 -8.90 -5.95
CA GLY A 328 -12.65 -8.24 -4.74
C GLY A 328 -11.28 -7.65 -5.00
N ALA A 329 -11.02 -6.45 -4.46
CA ALA A 329 -9.69 -5.84 -4.50
C ALA A 329 -8.88 -6.15 -3.24
N HIS A 330 -7.58 -6.36 -3.42
CA HIS A 330 -6.62 -6.31 -2.32
C HIS A 330 -6.27 -4.86 -1.95
N GLY A 331 -6.23 -3.98 -2.95
CA GLY A 331 -6.13 -2.52 -2.80
C GLY A 331 -6.41 -1.78 -4.11
N MET A 332 -6.77 -0.51 -4.00
CA MET A 332 -6.98 0.39 -5.15
C MET A 332 -5.95 1.52 -5.10
N PHE A 333 -5.32 1.81 -6.24
CA PHE A 333 -4.28 2.82 -6.35
C PHE A 333 -4.80 4.14 -6.92
N SER A 334 -4.03 5.22 -6.72
CA SER A 334 -4.44 6.58 -7.10
C SER A 334 -4.55 6.81 -8.61
N ASN A 335 -3.94 5.95 -9.43
CA ASN A 335 -4.14 5.90 -10.88
C ASN A 335 -5.40 5.10 -11.29
N GLY A 336 -6.19 4.62 -10.33
CA GLY A 336 -7.36 3.78 -10.54
C GLY A 336 -7.05 2.32 -10.83
N ALA A 337 -5.78 1.91 -10.82
CA ALA A 337 -5.42 0.51 -10.99
C ALA A 337 -5.80 -0.29 -9.73
N MET A 338 -6.28 -1.51 -9.93
CA MET A 338 -6.63 -2.43 -8.85
C MET A 338 -5.50 -3.44 -8.67
N LEU A 339 -5.04 -3.61 -7.43
CA LEU A 339 -4.22 -4.76 -7.04
C LEU A 339 -5.15 -5.86 -6.53
N SER A 340 -5.10 -7.05 -7.10
CA SER A 340 -5.80 -8.23 -6.60
C SER A 340 -5.01 -9.49 -6.89
N ARG A 341 -5.61 -10.67 -6.70
CA ARG A 341 -4.94 -11.96 -6.85
C ARG A 341 -4.45 -12.18 -8.28
N ALA A 342 -3.24 -12.71 -8.44
CA ALA A 342 -2.66 -13.00 -9.74
C ALA A 342 -3.66 -13.79 -10.60
N GLY A 343 -3.97 -13.29 -11.80
CA GLY A 343 -5.03 -13.78 -12.69
C GLY A 343 -6.27 -12.89 -12.73
N THR A 344 -6.41 -11.93 -11.82
CA THR A 344 -7.54 -10.99 -11.82
C THR A 344 -7.50 -10.09 -13.06
N ALA A 345 -6.31 -9.66 -13.49
CA ALA A 345 -6.15 -8.85 -14.70
C ALA A 345 -6.62 -9.61 -15.95
N ILE A 346 -6.32 -10.91 -16.05
CA ILE A 346 -6.76 -11.77 -17.17
C ILE A 346 -8.28 -11.83 -17.23
N VAL A 347 -8.94 -12.06 -16.09
CA VAL A 347 -10.41 -12.11 -16.01
C VAL A 347 -11.02 -10.78 -16.44
N ALA A 348 -10.51 -9.65 -15.91
CA ALA A 348 -11.00 -8.32 -16.25
C ALA A 348 -10.79 -7.98 -17.73
N MET A 349 -9.62 -8.30 -18.30
CA MET A 349 -9.32 -8.10 -19.71
C MET A 349 -10.26 -8.89 -20.63
N MET A 350 -10.50 -10.17 -20.33
CA MET A 350 -11.38 -11.02 -21.13
C MET A 350 -12.83 -10.55 -21.08
N ALA A 351 -13.28 -10.11 -19.90
CA ALA A 351 -14.60 -9.52 -19.72
C ALA A 351 -14.75 -8.21 -20.50
N ASN A 352 -13.78 -7.29 -20.39
CA ASN A 352 -13.78 -6.03 -21.10
C ASN A 352 -13.74 -6.20 -22.63
N HIS A 353 -13.01 -7.20 -23.12
CA HIS A 353 -13.00 -7.54 -24.55
C HIS A 353 -14.41 -7.92 -25.04
N GLN A 354 -15.16 -8.69 -24.24
CA GLN A 354 -16.55 -9.08 -24.52
C GLN A 354 -17.59 -8.03 -24.11
N LYS A 355 -17.16 -6.83 -23.69
CA LYS A 355 -18.04 -5.73 -23.22
C LYS A 355 -18.90 -6.10 -22.01
N ILE A 356 -18.43 -7.04 -21.19
CA ILE A 356 -19.05 -7.44 -19.94
C ILE A 356 -18.57 -6.49 -18.83
N PRO A 357 -19.49 -5.92 -18.02
CA PRO A 357 -19.11 -5.00 -16.95
C PRO A 357 -18.31 -5.71 -15.85
N VAL A 358 -17.19 -5.11 -15.48
CA VAL A 358 -16.32 -5.54 -14.39
C VAL A 358 -16.57 -4.63 -13.18
N ILE A 359 -17.19 -5.21 -12.15
CA ILE A 359 -17.62 -4.53 -10.93
C ILE A 359 -16.68 -4.95 -9.80
N VAL A 360 -15.97 -3.98 -9.24
CA VAL A 360 -15.00 -4.22 -8.15
C VAL A 360 -15.61 -3.82 -6.83
N CYS A 361 -15.63 -4.73 -5.85
CA CYS A 361 -16.01 -4.43 -4.47
C CYS A 361 -14.76 -4.15 -3.64
N CYS A 362 -14.65 -2.93 -3.09
CA CYS A 362 -13.49 -2.51 -2.30
C CYS A 362 -13.86 -1.42 -1.29
N GLU A 363 -13.46 -1.64 -0.05
CA GLU A 363 -13.57 -0.73 1.08
C GLU A 363 -12.54 0.40 0.95
N THR A 364 -12.93 1.63 1.31
CA THR A 364 -12.05 2.81 1.12
C THR A 364 -10.75 2.73 1.90
N TYR A 365 -10.72 2.02 3.03
CA TYR A 365 -9.49 1.88 3.83
C TYR A 365 -8.40 1.05 3.13
N LYS A 366 -8.73 0.34 2.04
CA LYS A 366 -7.76 -0.35 1.16
C LYS A 366 -7.29 0.53 0.00
N PHE A 367 -7.72 1.77 -0.09
CA PHE A 367 -7.23 2.72 -1.09
C PHE A 367 -5.82 3.18 -0.71
N SER A 368 -5.00 3.50 -1.69
CA SER A 368 -3.62 3.94 -1.46
C SER A 368 -3.23 5.10 -2.37
N ASP A 369 -2.54 6.07 -1.77
CA ASP A 369 -1.90 7.21 -2.47
C ASP A 369 -0.81 6.76 -3.47
N ARG A 370 -0.41 5.49 -3.41
CA ARG A 370 0.60 4.91 -4.30
C ARG A 370 0.07 4.80 -5.71
N VAL A 371 1.00 4.89 -6.66
CA VAL A 371 0.78 4.61 -8.08
C VAL A 371 1.74 3.49 -8.48
N GLN A 372 1.20 2.47 -9.13
CA GLN A 372 1.95 1.33 -9.65
C GLN A 372 1.58 1.15 -11.12
N LEU A 373 2.59 0.93 -11.96
CA LEU A 373 2.44 0.85 -13.42
C LEU A 373 2.50 -0.59 -13.94
N ASP A 374 3.08 -1.50 -13.17
CA ASP A 374 3.33 -2.89 -13.54
C ASP A 374 3.08 -3.83 -12.35
N SER A 375 3.13 -5.13 -12.59
CA SER A 375 2.95 -6.14 -11.53
C SER A 375 4.29 -6.65 -10.96
N PHE A 376 5.41 -5.99 -11.24
CA PHE A 376 6.77 -6.42 -10.89
C PHE A 376 7.35 -5.64 -9.71
N VAL A 377 7.23 -4.31 -9.70
CA VAL A 377 7.92 -3.44 -8.73
C VAL A 377 7.47 -3.72 -7.30
N TYR A 378 6.17 -3.95 -7.10
CA TYR A 378 5.62 -4.31 -5.80
C TYR A 378 4.68 -5.50 -5.93
N ASN A 379 5.12 -6.63 -5.38
CA ASN A 379 4.37 -7.87 -5.36
C ASN A 379 4.78 -8.71 -4.15
N GLU A 380 4.06 -9.80 -3.89
CA GLU A 380 4.36 -10.79 -2.86
C GLU A 380 4.72 -12.11 -3.55
N ILE A 381 5.89 -12.67 -3.23
CA ILE A 381 6.27 -14.02 -3.65
C ILE A 381 5.63 -15.02 -2.68
N GLY A 382 4.80 -15.90 -3.22
CA GLY A 382 4.22 -17.04 -2.51
C GLY A 382 5.17 -18.22 -2.42
N ASP A 383 4.73 -19.28 -1.73
CA ASP A 383 5.53 -20.49 -1.60
C ASP A 383 5.73 -21.16 -2.97
N VAL A 384 6.99 -21.33 -3.34
CA VAL A 384 7.40 -21.99 -4.58
C VAL A 384 7.31 -23.51 -4.48
N GLU A 385 7.33 -24.07 -3.27
CA GLU A 385 7.12 -25.50 -3.05
C GLU A 385 5.69 -25.91 -3.36
N GLU A 386 4.72 -25.02 -3.21
CA GLU A 386 3.34 -25.25 -3.65
C GLU A 386 3.28 -25.42 -5.17
N VAL A 387 4.06 -24.64 -5.93
CA VAL A 387 4.18 -24.80 -7.39
C VAL A 387 4.89 -26.12 -7.73
N ALA A 388 5.98 -26.43 -7.03
CA ALA A 388 6.71 -27.68 -7.23
C ALA A 388 5.86 -28.91 -6.92
N SER A 389 4.99 -28.87 -5.92
CA SER A 389 4.16 -29.99 -5.48
C SER A 389 2.80 -30.07 -6.15
N ALA A 390 2.46 -29.10 -7.02
CA ALA A 390 1.13 -28.94 -7.56
C ALA A 390 0.66 -30.13 -8.43
N ASP A 391 1.57 -30.98 -8.92
CA ASP A 391 1.25 -32.18 -9.72
C ASP A 391 0.78 -33.37 -8.87
N ARG A 392 0.81 -33.24 -7.53
CA ARG A 392 0.20 -34.23 -6.65
C ARG A 392 -1.33 -34.12 -6.75
N PRO A 393 -2.04 -35.23 -7.00
CA PRO A 393 -3.48 -35.25 -6.80
C PRO A 393 -3.76 -34.83 -5.35
N SER A 394 -4.49 -33.72 -5.16
CA SER A 394 -4.95 -33.31 -3.84
C SER A 394 -5.69 -34.48 -3.20
N ALA A 395 -5.35 -34.80 -1.95
CA ALA A 395 -5.86 -35.94 -1.18
C ALA A 395 -7.36 -35.80 -0.83
N SER A 396 -8.22 -35.76 -1.85
CA SER A 396 -9.67 -35.69 -1.76
C SER A 396 -10.35 -37.01 -2.20
N GLY A 397 -9.65 -38.13 -2.09
CA GLY A 397 -10.22 -39.46 -2.30
C GLY A 397 -9.47 -40.48 -1.47
N ASN A 398 -10.20 -41.41 -0.85
CA ASN A 398 -9.70 -42.57 -0.10
C ASN A 398 -8.92 -43.57 -0.98
N ILE A 399 -8.05 -43.09 -1.87
CA ILE A 399 -7.17 -43.92 -2.68
C ILE A 399 -5.84 -43.98 -1.94
N LYS A 400 -5.54 -45.14 -1.34
CA LYS A 400 -4.22 -45.43 -0.79
C LYS A 400 -3.16 -45.07 -1.85
N PRO A 401 -2.16 -44.23 -1.54
CA PRO A 401 -1.16 -43.83 -2.51
C PRO A 401 -0.27 -45.05 -2.82
N THR A 402 -0.59 -45.77 -3.89
CA THR A 402 0.14 -46.97 -4.33
C THR A 402 1.39 -46.67 -5.15
N ARG A 403 1.84 -45.42 -5.21
CA ARG A 403 3.18 -45.07 -5.68
C ARG A 403 3.63 -43.80 -4.96
N THR A 404 4.85 -43.80 -4.45
CA THR A 404 5.60 -42.59 -4.07
C THR A 404 5.80 -41.74 -5.33
N GLN A 405 4.74 -41.03 -5.73
CA GLN A 405 4.77 -40.08 -6.84
C GLN A 405 5.59 -38.87 -6.36
N HIS A 406 6.90 -38.93 -6.55
CA HIS A 406 7.75 -37.74 -6.49
C HIS A 406 7.24 -36.76 -7.54
N SER A 407 7.05 -35.51 -7.15
CA SER A 407 6.73 -34.47 -8.15
C SER A 407 7.91 -34.34 -9.10
N THR A 408 7.63 -34.16 -10.38
CA THR A 408 8.64 -33.92 -11.44
C THR A 408 9.53 -32.72 -11.11
N LEU A 409 9.04 -31.76 -10.34
CA LEU A 409 9.78 -30.56 -9.93
C LEU A 409 10.40 -30.66 -8.53
N SER A 410 10.44 -31.84 -7.89
CA SER A 410 10.90 -31.96 -6.50
C SER A 410 12.40 -31.66 -6.29
N ASP A 411 13.21 -31.84 -7.33
CA ASP A 411 14.66 -31.58 -7.36
C ASP A 411 15.02 -30.23 -8.01
N TRP A 412 14.04 -29.32 -8.20
CA TRP A 412 14.25 -28.06 -8.90
C TRP A 412 15.40 -27.20 -8.34
N LYS A 413 15.64 -27.29 -7.03
CA LYS A 413 16.75 -26.61 -6.35
C LYS A 413 18.12 -27.12 -6.80
N ALA A 414 18.24 -28.37 -7.24
CA ALA A 414 19.49 -28.95 -7.74
C ALA A 414 19.79 -28.50 -9.18
N ILE A 415 18.76 -28.28 -10.01
CA ILE A 415 18.92 -27.96 -11.44
C ILE A 415 19.40 -26.51 -11.63
N PRO A 416 20.61 -26.25 -12.16
CA PRO A 416 21.22 -24.91 -12.21
C PRO A 416 20.41 -23.84 -12.94
N ASP A 417 19.71 -24.21 -14.01
CA ASP A 417 18.98 -23.29 -14.90
C ASP A 417 17.45 -23.27 -14.64
N LEU A 418 16.96 -24.05 -13.68
CA LEU A 418 15.54 -24.07 -13.32
C LEU A 418 15.23 -23.09 -12.19
N ARG A 419 14.19 -22.28 -12.37
CA ARG A 419 13.69 -21.32 -11.39
C ARG A 419 12.17 -21.46 -11.31
N LEU A 420 11.64 -21.51 -10.09
CA LEU A 420 10.20 -21.48 -9.86
C LEU A 420 9.81 -20.08 -9.36
N LEU A 421 8.59 -19.67 -9.70
CA LEU A 421 8.04 -18.38 -9.30
C LEU A 421 6.55 -18.53 -9.01
N ASN A 422 6.11 -17.89 -7.93
CA ASN A 422 4.72 -17.82 -7.53
C ASN A 422 4.41 -16.39 -7.11
N LEU A 423 3.91 -15.55 -8.02
CA LEU A 423 3.45 -14.21 -7.65
C LEU A 423 2.01 -14.28 -7.18
N LEU A 424 1.70 -13.64 -6.05
CA LEU A 424 0.37 -13.72 -5.46
C LEU A 424 -0.60 -12.67 -5.99
N TYR A 425 -0.09 -11.54 -6.49
CA TYR A 425 -0.90 -10.42 -6.92
C TYR A 425 -0.61 -10.01 -8.37
N ASP A 426 -1.59 -9.42 -9.03
CA ASP A 426 -1.43 -8.70 -10.28
C ASP A 426 -2.16 -7.36 -10.25
N LEU A 427 -1.73 -6.47 -11.12
CA LEU A 427 -2.29 -5.15 -11.31
C LEU A 427 -3.26 -5.18 -12.49
N THR A 428 -4.51 -4.80 -12.25
CA THR A 428 -5.53 -4.59 -13.27
C THR A 428 -5.63 -3.09 -13.60
N PRO A 429 -5.29 -2.67 -14.82
CA PRO A 429 -5.50 -1.31 -15.29
C PRO A 429 -6.95 -0.83 -15.16
N SER A 430 -7.14 0.46 -14.90
CA SER A 430 -8.46 1.07 -14.70
C SER A 430 -9.36 0.95 -15.93
N GLU A 431 -8.80 0.84 -17.13
CA GLU A 431 -9.54 0.69 -18.40
C GLU A 431 -10.33 -0.62 -18.49
N PHE A 432 -9.98 -1.64 -17.71
CA PHE A 432 -10.70 -2.91 -17.66
C PHE A 432 -11.73 -2.97 -16.53
N ILE A 433 -11.88 -1.90 -15.75
CA ILE A 433 -12.77 -1.85 -14.60
C ILE A 433 -13.90 -0.86 -14.92
N THR A 434 -15.14 -1.32 -14.83
CA THR A 434 -16.31 -0.50 -15.13
C THR A 434 -16.67 0.41 -13.97
N VAL A 435 -16.67 -0.12 -12.74
CA VAL A 435 -17.05 0.63 -11.54
C VAL A 435 -16.47 0.00 -10.28
N VAL A 436 -16.18 0.83 -9.28
CA VAL A 436 -15.80 0.41 -7.94
C VAL A 436 -16.97 0.69 -6.99
N ILE A 437 -17.43 -0.35 -6.29
CA ILE A 437 -18.42 -0.26 -5.22
C ILE A 437 -17.67 -0.21 -3.89
N SER A 438 -17.85 0.89 -3.18
CA SER A 438 -17.30 1.17 -1.86
C SER A 438 -18.40 1.66 -0.92
N GLU A 439 -18.09 1.86 0.36
CA GLU A 439 -19.05 2.38 1.33
C GLU A 439 -19.49 3.83 1.07
N VAL A 440 -18.74 4.58 0.25
CA VAL A 440 -19.14 5.92 -0.22
C VAL A 440 -20.06 5.86 -1.45
N GLY A 441 -20.33 4.66 -1.97
CA GLY A 441 -21.16 4.41 -3.14
C GLY A 441 -20.38 3.85 -4.32
N MET A 442 -20.98 4.00 -5.50
CA MET A 442 -20.45 3.53 -6.77
C MET A 442 -19.65 4.64 -7.43
N ILE A 443 -18.34 4.45 -7.54
CA ILE A 443 -17.42 5.46 -8.04
C ILE A 443 -16.61 4.90 -9.23
N PRO A 444 -16.20 5.75 -10.18
CA PRO A 444 -15.21 5.33 -11.17
C PRO A 444 -13.85 5.15 -10.49
N CYS A 445 -13.00 4.28 -11.07
CA CYS A 445 -11.67 3.99 -10.52
C CYS A 445 -10.78 5.23 -10.38
N THR A 446 -10.96 6.20 -11.26
CA THR A 446 -10.22 7.48 -11.26
C THR A 446 -10.59 8.40 -10.09
N SER A 447 -11.67 8.11 -9.35
CA SER A 447 -12.08 8.86 -8.16
C SER A 447 -11.41 8.39 -6.86
N VAL A 448 -10.60 7.32 -6.90
CA VAL A 448 -9.82 6.86 -5.72
C VAL A 448 -9.05 8.00 -5.02
N PRO A 449 -8.26 8.85 -5.71
CA PRO A 449 -7.55 9.96 -5.05
C PRO A 449 -8.49 11.04 -4.48
N VAL A 450 -9.69 11.21 -5.06
CA VAL A 450 -10.69 12.14 -4.51
C VAL A 450 -11.18 11.64 -3.17
N VAL A 451 -11.55 10.36 -3.08
CA VAL A 451 -11.95 9.73 -1.82
C VAL A 451 -10.82 9.81 -0.81
N LEU A 452 -9.57 9.46 -1.18
CA LEU A 452 -8.42 9.57 -0.28
C LEU A 452 -8.23 10.99 0.29
N ARG A 453 -8.48 12.04 -0.52
CA ARG A 453 -8.42 13.43 -0.06
C ARG A 453 -9.51 13.77 0.95
N GLU A 454 -10.73 13.28 0.77
CA GLU A 454 -11.83 13.52 1.71
C GLU A 454 -11.60 12.79 3.06
N TYR A 455 -10.90 11.66 3.05
CA TYR A 455 -10.55 10.90 4.27
C TYR A 455 -9.19 11.28 4.88
N ARG A 456 -8.37 12.10 4.21
CA ARG A 456 -7.07 12.58 4.72
C ARG A 456 -7.13 13.40 6.03
N PRO A 457 -8.19 14.18 6.35
CA PRO A 457 -8.28 14.88 7.64
C PRO A 457 -8.30 13.96 8.87
N MET A 458 -8.31 12.64 8.68
CA MET A 458 -8.32 11.62 9.75
C MET A 458 -7.01 10.82 9.82
N VAL A 459 -5.96 11.17 9.05
CA VAL A 459 -4.70 10.41 8.95
C VAL A 459 -3.44 11.30 9.03
N GLN A 460 -3.59 12.63 9.02
CA GLN A 460 -2.53 13.61 9.29
C GLN A 460 -2.74 14.24 10.64
#